data_AF-A0A661KQB8-F1
#
_entry.id   AF-A0A661KQB8-F1
#
_cell.length_a   1.000
_cell.length_b   1.000
_cell.length_c   1.000
_cell.angle_alpha   90.00
_cell.angle_beta   90.00
_cell.angle_gamma   90.00
#
_symmetry.space_group_name_H-M   'P 1'
#
loop_
_entity.id
_entity.type
_entity.pdbx_description
1 polymer ?
#
loop_
_entity_poly.entity_id
_entity_poly.type
_entity_poly.pdbx_seq_one_letter_code
_entity_poly.pdbx_strand_id
1 'polypeptide(L)'
;MKDLKKMYTTVMDDHFPSEITITFGDQKLIYRKKLWRLPAEDGQLIEKGLRYGENPGQEAALYELVGGNLILGECKFITPGKGLVSSITEQDLIQSGKHPGKINLTDIDNALNILRYLTEKATSIIMKHNNPCGVAMADSLEEAYKKANLADRIAAFGGCVVVNRALDLPTAEAMSENFLEVVVAPEFEEG
;
A
#
# COMPACT_ATOMS: atom_id res chain seq x y z
N MET A 1 -5.96 -21.38 24.91
CA MET A 1 -5.68 -20.97 23.52
C MET A 1 -4.68 -19.84 23.56
N LYS A 2 -3.54 -19.93 22.88
CA LYS A 2 -2.70 -18.75 22.64
C LYS A 2 -3.58 -17.68 21.98
N ASP A 3 -3.45 -16.44 22.41
CA ASP A 3 -4.26 -15.33 21.90
C ASP A 3 -3.89 -15.05 20.43
N LEU A 4 -4.61 -15.71 19.52
CA LEU A 4 -4.38 -15.65 18.08
C LEU A 4 -4.49 -14.22 17.54
N LYS A 5 -5.26 -13.34 18.20
CA LYS A 5 -5.39 -11.93 17.79
C LYS A 5 -4.09 -11.15 17.98
N LYS A 6 -3.31 -11.47 19.02
CA LYS A 6 -2.03 -10.81 19.32
C LYS A 6 -0.96 -11.07 18.24
N MET A 7 -1.07 -12.19 17.50
CA MET A 7 -0.14 -12.50 16.41
C MET A 7 -0.25 -11.51 15.25
N TYR A 8 -1.43 -10.93 15.02
CA TYR A 8 -1.67 -9.98 13.94
C TYR A 8 -1.27 -8.54 14.28
N THR A 9 -0.89 -8.27 15.54
CA THR A 9 -0.44 -6.95 16.01
C THR A 9 1.04 -6.90 16.35
N THR A 10 1.65 -8.06 16.60
CA THR A 10 3.08 -8.15 16.91
C THR A 10 3.90 -7.78 15.68
N VAL A 11 4.75 -6.76 15.79
CA VAL A 11 5.72 -6.38 14.76
C VAL A 11 6.93 -7.29 14.92
N MET A 12 7.22 -8.09 13.91
CA MET A 12 8.35 -9.03 13.93
C MET A 12 9.66 -8.33 13.60
N ASP A 13 10.74 -8.81 14.22
CA ASP A 13 12.07 -8.59 13.68
C ASP A 13 12.24 -9.36 12.37
N ASP A 14 12.99 -8.78 11.44
CA ASP A 14 13.38 -9.39 10.19
C ASP A 14 14.91 -9.44 10.10
N HIS A 15 15.45 -10.51 9.51
CA HIS A 15 16.88 -10.71 9.37
C HIS A 15 17.43 -10.31 8.00
N PHE A 16 16.65 -9.56 7.20
CA PHE A 16 17.09 -9.13 5.89
C PHE A 16 18.08 -7.96 6.00
N PRO A 17 19.11 -7.89 5.12
CA PRO A 17 20.14 -6.87 5.19
C PRO A 17 19.57 -5.46 4.95
N SER A 18 20.21 -4.43 5.50
CA SER A 18 19.76 -3.04 5.27
C SER A 18 19.88 -2.59 3.81
N GLU A 19 20.72 -3.26 3.03
CA GLU A 19 20.94 -3.00 1.60
C GLU A 19 21.03 -4.33 0.84
N ILE A 20 20.43 -4.36 -0.36
CA ILE A 20 20.58 -5.44 -1.33
C ILE A 20 21.11 -4.84 -2.63
N THR A 21 22.08 -5.53 -3.24
CA THR A 21 22.54 -5.23 -4.59
C THR A 21 22.14 -6.36 -5.53
N ILE A 22 21.52 -6.02 -6.66
CA ILE A 22 21.27 -6.95 -7.76
C ILE A 22 22.11 -6.50 -8.95
N THR A 23 22.79 -7.45 -9.60
CA THR A 23 23.60 -7.19 -10.79
C THR A 23 23.05 -7.96 -11.99
N PHE A 24 22.99 -7.31 -13.14
CA PHE A 24 22.57 -7.90 -14.41
C PHE A 24 23.53 -7.45 -15.51
N GLY A 25 24.48 -8.30 -15.89
CA GLY A 25 25.60 -7.88 -16.73
C GLY A 25 26.45 -6.82 -16.03
N ASP A 26 26.63 -5.67 -16.68
CA ASP A 26 27.31 -4.48 -16.15
C ASP A 26 26.36 -3.54 -15.37
N GLN A 27 25.06 -3.80 -15.39
CA GLN A 27 24.07 -2.99 -14.70
C GLN A 27 23.97 -3.40 -13.23
N LYS A 28 23.99 -2.41 -12.34
CA LYS A 28 23.90 -2.59 -10.89
C LYS A 28 22.69 -1.84 -10.35
N LEU A 29 21.86 -2.53 -9.58
CA LEU A 29 20.72 -1.97 -8.85
C LEU A 29 20.99 -2.08 -7.35
N ILE A 30 20.79 -0.97 -6.64
CA ILE A 30 21.02 -0.87 -5.20
C ILE A 30 19.68 -0.57 -4.55
N TYR A 31 19.30 -1.41 -3.61
CA TYR A 31 18.04 -1.34 -2.90
C TYR A 31 18.28 -1.16 -1.41
N ARG A 32 17.54 -0.26 -0.77
CA ARG A 32 17.60 -0.03 0.67
C ARG A 32 16.33 -0.53 1.35
N LYS A 33 16.49 -1.24 2.47
CA LYS A 33 15.37 -1.74 3.27
C LYS A 33 14.58 -0.56 3.83
N LYS A 34 13.26 -0.61 3.72
CA LYS A 34 12.34 0.39 4.30
C LYS A 34 12.06 0.05 5.76
N LEU A 35 12.18 1.08 6.58
CA LEU A 35 11.80 1.11 7.97
C LEU A 35 10.92 2.35 8.15
N TRP A 36 9.95 2.26 9.04
CA TRP A 36 9.12 3.38 9.45
C TRP A 36 9.20 3.55 10.95
N ARG A 37 9.19 4.79 11.41
CA ARG A 37 9.10 5.13 12.84
C ARG A 37 7.67 5.49 13.21
N LEU A 38 6.91 4.51 13.72
CA LEU A 38 5.48 4.65 14.00
C LEU A 38 5.18 4.48 15.51
N PRO A 39 4.12 5.10 16.04
CA PRO A 39 3.70 4.89 17.42
C PRO A 39 3.14 3.48 17.63
N ALA A 40 3.53 2.83 18.72
CA ALA A 40 2.95 1.59 19.20
C ALA A 40 1.67 1.84 20.02
N GLU A 41 0.98 0.76 20.41
CA GLU A 41 -0.25 0.84 21.23
C GLU A 41 -0.04 1.55 22.58
N ASP A 42 1.17 1.53 23.13
CA ASP A 42 1.55 2.21 24.37
C ASP A 42 2.11 3.64 24.16
N GLY A 43 2.08 4.13 22.92
CA GLY A 43 2.58 5.45 22.54
C GLY A 43 4.10 5.54 22.30
N GLN A 44 4.86 4.45 22.50
CA GLN A 44 6.29 4.45 22.19
C GLN A 44 6.52 4.42 20.68
N LEU A 45 7.50 5.19 20.19
CA LEU A 45 7.89 5.12 18.77
C LEU A 45 8.76 3.89 18.52
N ILE A 46 8.32 3.05 17.59
CA ILE A 46 9.03 1.85 17.15
C ILE A 46 9.51 2.06 15.72
N GLU A 47 10.80 1.83 15.48
CA GLU A 47 11.39 1.84 14.13
C GLU A 47 11.54 0.39 13.63
N LYS A 48 10.70 0.00 12.67
CA LYS A 48 10.65 -1.36 12.11
C LYS A 48 10.16 -1.33 10.66
N GLY A 49 10.38 -2.45 9.96
CA GLY A 49 9.84 -2.69 8.62
C GLY A 49 8.40 -3.18 8.65
N LEU A 50 8.12 -4.23 7.88
CA LEU A 50 6.79 -4.84 7.79
C LEU A 50 6.43 -5.60 9.07
N ARG A 51 5.14 -5.63 9.40
CA ARG A 51 4.64 -6.35 10.58
C ARG A 51 4.85 -7.87 10.49
N TYR A 52 4.58 -8.42 9.31
CA TYR A 52 4.83 -9.81 8.89
C TYR A 52 4.67 -9.90 7.36
N GLY A 53 5.00 -11.06 6.80
CA GLY A 53 4.79 -11.43 5.40
C GLY A 53 3.33 -11.63 5.02
N GLU A 54 3.01 -12.74 4.36
CA GLU A 54 1.61 -13.05 4.02
C GLU A 54 0.82 -13.51 5.24
N ASN A 55 1.48 -14.27 6.11
CA ASN A 55 0.90 -14.81 7.33
C ASN A 55 1.72 -14.36 8.55
N PRO A 56 1.08 -14.22 9.73
CA PRO A 56 1.80 -13.98 10.98
C PRO A 56 2.88 -15.04 11.22
N GLY A 57 4.05 -14.61 11.70
CA GLY A 57 5.21 -15.51 11.89
C GLY A 57 6.13 -15.64 10.68
N GLN A 58 5.77 -15.07 9.53
CA GLN A 58 6.64 -15.01 8.36
C GLN A 58 7.37 -13.67 8.32
N GLU A 59 8.70 -13.69 8.27
CA GLU A 59 9.49 -12.47 8.05
C GLU A 59 9.28 -11.92 6.64
N ALA A 60 9.29 -10.60 6.51
CA ALA A 60 9.26 -9.92 5.22
C ALA A 60 9.92 -8.54 5.32
N ALA A 61 10.47 -8.06 4.21
CA ALA A 61 11.05 -6.73 4.11
C ALA A 61 10.63 -6.07 2.79
N LEU A 62 10.37 -4.77 2.84
CA LEU A 62 10.21 -3.93 1.66
C LEU A 62 11.53 -3.25 1.34
N TYR A 63 11.85 -3.15 0.06
CA TYR A 63 13.07 -2.52 -0.44
C TYR A 63 12.74 -1.44 -1.48
N GLU A 64 13.40 -0.30 -1.37
CA GLU A 64 13.30 0.81 -2.31
C GLU A 64 14.56 0.89 -3.17
N LEU A 65 14.39 1.06 -4.49
CA LEU A 65 15.51 1.29 -5.39
C LEU A 65 16.11 2.68 -5.13
N VAL A 66 17.35 2.71 -4.62
CA VAL A 66 18.07 3.95 -4.28
C VAL A 66 19.24 4.24 -5.22
N GLY A 67 19.64 3.29 -6.06
CA GLY A 67 20.73 3.47 -7.01
C GLY A 67 20.64 2.56 -8.22
N GLY A 68 21.09 3.07 -9.37
CA GLY A 68 21.08 2.33 -10.63
C GLY A 68 19.70 2.23 -11.27
N ASN A 69 19.59 1.34 -12.25
CA ASN A 69 18.37 1.06 -13.02
C ASN A 69 18.58 -0.23 -13.83
N LEU A 70 17.49 -0.87 -14.27
CA LEU A 70 17.55 -1.98 -15.22
C LEU A 70 16.99 -1.53 -16.56
N ILE A 71 17.79 -1.67 -17.61
CA ILE A 71 17.43 -1.41 -19.00
C ILE A 71 17.51 -2.75 -19.75
N LEU A 72 16.40 -3.17 -20.36
CA LEU A 72 16.31 -4.37 -21.19
C LEU A 72 15.79 -3.96 -22.57
N GLY A 73 16.69 -3.92 -23.56
CA GLY A 73 16.37 -3.34 -24.87
C GLY A 73 16.00 -1.86 -24.74
N GLU A 74 14.81 -1.48 -25.18
CA GLU A 74 14.26 -0.12 -25.04
C GLU A 74 13.43 0.07 -23.75
N CYS A 75 13.22 -1.00 -22.96
CA CYS A 75 12.45 -0.93 -21.73
C CYS A 75 13.32 -0.49 -20.56
N LYS A 76 12.91 0.59 -19.89
CA LYS A 76 13.54 1.13 -18.69
C LYS A 76 12.67 0.87 -17.46
N PHE A 77 13.23 0.28 -16.42
CA PHE A 77 12.55 0.11 -15.14
C PHE A 77 12.43 1.45 -14.39
N ILE A 78 11.72 1.45 -13.27
CA ILE A 78 11.60 2.61 -12.38
C ILE A 78 12.99 3.11 -11.94
N THR A 79 13.16 4.43 -11.82
CA THR A 79 14.41 5.05 -11.38
C THR A 79 14.33 5.48 -9.92
N PRO A 80 15.47 5.64 -9.22
CA PRO A 80 15.50 6.21 -7.88
C PRO A 80 14.72 7.52 -7.79
N GLY A 81 14.04 7.74 -6.66
CA GLY A 81 13.18 8.92 -6.43
C GLY A 81 11.82 8.89 -7.14
N LYS A 82 11.52 7.82 -7.89
CA LYS A 82 10.19 7.58 -8.48
C LYS A 82 9.53 6.34 -7.88
N GLY A 83 9.85 5.99 -6.64
CA GLY A 83 9.20 4.86 -5.97
C GLY A 83 7.68 5.04 -5.97
N LEU A 84 6.97 3.92 -6.03
CA LEU A 84 5.53 3.89 -5.79
C LEU A 84 5.33 3.53 -4.32
N VAL A 85 4.78 2.34 -4.03
CA VAL A 85 4.61 1.84 -2.66
C VAL A 85 5.94 1.78 -1.88
N SER A 86 7.06 1.54 -2.56
CA SER A 86 8.38 1.47 -1.93
C SER A 86 8.88 2.81 -1.38
N SER A 87 8.38 3.95 -1.86
CA SER A 87 8.83 5.27 -1.38
C SER A 87 7.98 5.83 -0.24
N ILE A 88 6.88 5.17 0.15
CA ILE A 88 5.99 5.61 1.23
C ILE A 88 6.82 5.97 2.48
N THR A 89 6.62 7.17 2.99
CA THR A 89 7.24 7.68 4.22
C THR A 89 6.22 7.76 5.36
N GLU A 90 6.66 8.12 6.56
CA GLU A 90 5.77 8.34 7.70
C GLU A 90 4.78 9.48 7.47
N GLN A 91 5.13 10.48 6.66
CA GLN A 91 4.23 11.60 6.33
C GLN A 91 3.03 11.15 5.47
N ASP A 92 3.23 10.13 4.62
CA ASP A 92 2.17 9.58 3.78
C ASP A 92 1.18 8.72 4.61
N LEU A 93 1.58 8.31 5.81
CA LEU A 93 0.80 7.45 6.71
C LEU A 93 -0.01 8.29 7.72
N ILE A 94 -0.83 9.21 7.21
CA ILE A 94 -1.53 10.25 7.99
C ILE A 94 -2.38 9.74 9.17
N GLN A 95 -2.88 8.50 9.08
CA GLN A 95 -3.61 7.82 10.15
C GLN A 95 -3.18 6.34 10.25
N SER A 96 -1.90 6.09 10.53
CA SER A 96 -1.44 4.72 10.77
C SER A 96 -1.92 4.21 12.13
N GLY A 97 -2.69 3.12 12.14
CA GLY A 97 -2.92 2.35 13.36
C GLY A 97 -1.70 1.51 13.74
N LYS A 98 -1.32 0.56 12.88
CA LYS A 98 -0.23 -0.41 13.11
C LYS A 98 0.81 -0.27 11.99
N HIS A 99 2.01 -0.84 12.21
CA HIS A 99 2.96 -1.03 11.11
C HIS A 99 2.31 -1.78 9.94
N PRO A 100 2.68 -1.43 8.68
CA PRO A 100 2.07 -2.02 7.49
C PRO A 100 2.36 -3.52 7.39
N GLY A 101 1.35 -4.30 7.02
CA GLY A 101 1.53 -5.69 6.60
C GLY A 101 1.96 -5.77 5.12
N LYS A 102 2.63 -6.86 4.73
CA LYS A 102 2.98 -7.10 3.31
C LYS A 102 1.76 -6.97 2.41
N ILE A 103 0.65 -7.62 2.76
CA ILE A 103 -0.57 -7.64 1.93
C ILE A 103 -1.18 -6.24 1.79
N ASN A 104 -1.13 -5.41 2.84
CA ASN A 104 -1.62 -4.04 2.74
C ASN A 104 -0.87 -3.28 1.63
N LEU A 105 0.46 -3.43 1.57
CA LEU A 105 1.28 -2.75 0.57
C LEU A 105 1.13 -3.35 -0.84
N THR A 106 1.03 -4.68 -0.96
CA THR A 106 0.84 -5.30 -2.27
C THR A 106 -0.55 -5.08 -2.85
N ASP A 107 -1.58 -4.89 -2.01
CA ASP A 107 -2.90 -4.43 -2.46
C ASP A 107 -2.80 -3.03 -3.10
N ILE A 108 -2.08 -2.09 -2.46
CA ILE A 108 -1.85 -0.76 -3.03
C ILE A 108 -1.09 -0.85 -4.35
N ASP A 109 0.00 -1.62 -4.41
CA ASP A 109 0.85 -1.73 -5.59
C ASP A 109 0.09 -2.31 -6.80
N ASN A 110 -0.74 -3.34 -6.56
CA ASN A 110 -1.59 -3.92 -7.59
C ASN A 110 -2.67 -2.93 -8.05
N ALA A 111 -3.27 -2.16 -7.14
CA ALA A 111 -4.22 -1.12 -7.52
C ALA A 111 -3.57 -0.05 -8.41
N LEU A 112 -2.36 0.42 -8.07
CA LEU A 112 -1.62 1.40 -8.88
C LEU A 112 -1.31 0.88 -10.30
N ASN A 113 -1.02 -0.42 -10.45
CA ASN A 113 -0.82 -1.07 -11.75
C ASN A 113 -2.07 -1.12 -12.62
N ILE A 114 -3.26 -1.05 -12.02
CA ILE A 114 -4.54 -0.92 -12.74
C ILE A 114 -4.82 0.57 -13.00
N LEU A 115 -4.69 1.41 -11.97
CA LEU A 115 -5.06 2.83 -11.97
C LEU A 115 -4.33 3.64 -13.04
N ARG A 116 -3.09 3.26 -13.36
CA ARG A 116 -2.27 3.91 -14.40
C ARG A 116 -2.91 3.92 -15.79
N TYR A 117 -3.91 3.06 -16.05
CA TYR A 117 -4.66 3.00 -17.30
C TYR A 117 -6.04 3.67 -17.21
N LEU A 118 -6.47 4.06 -15.99
CA LEU A 118 -7.79 4.58 -15.68
C LEU A 118 -7.67 6.02 -15.14
N THR A 119 -7.23 6.93 -16.00
CA THR A 119 -6.90 8.32 -15.62
C THR A 119 -7.90 9.35 -16.16
N GLU A 120 -8.79 8.96 -17.08
CA GLU A 120 -9.73 9.88 -17.73
C GLU A 120 -10.75 10.48 -16.75
N LYS A 121 -11.19 9.70 -15.76
CA LYS A 121 -12.27 10.03 -14.83
C LYS A 121 -11.89 9.75 -13.38
N ALA A 122 -12.73 10.19 -12.44
CA ALA A 122 -12.58 9.84 -11.04
C ALA A 122 -12.71 8.32 -10.92
N THR A 123 -11.71 7.66 -10.34
CA THR A 123 -11.60 6.19 -10.33
C THR A 123 -11.39 5.69 -8.92
N SER A 124 -12.12 4.66 -8.55
CA SER A 124 -11.95 3.91 -7.31
C SER A 124 -11.71 2.43 -7.61
N ILE A 125 -10.70 1.87 -6.96
CA ILE A 125 -10.33 0.45 -7.02
C ILE A 125 -10.38 -0.10 -5.59
N ILE A 126 -11.05 -1.22 -5.40
CA ILE A 126 -11.08 -1.95 -4.14
C ILE A 126 -10.36 -3.28 -4.35
N MET A 127 -9.31 -3.48 -3.57
CA MET A 127 -8.48 -4.67 -3.56
C MET A 127 -8.74 -5.50 -2.32
N LYS A 128 -8.61 -6.82 -2.48
CA LYS A 128 -8.64 -7.78 -1.38
C LYS A 128 -7.63 -8.89 -1.67
N HIS A 129 -6.56 -8.96 -0.86
CA HIS A 129 -5.58 -10.04 -0.94
C HIS A 129 -5.00 -10.23 -2.35
N ASN A 130 -4.53 -9.14 -2.94
CA ASN A 130 -3.95 -8.98 -4.28
C ASN A 130 -4.92 -9.10 -5.45
N ASN A 131 -6.23 -9.18 -5.21
CA ASN A 131 -7.24 -9.29 -6.25
C ASN A 131 -8.18 -8.07 -6.25
N PRO A 132 -8.52 -7.48 -7.41
CA PRO A 132 -9.54 -6.44 -7.47
C PRO A 132 -10.92 -7.06 -7.26
N CYS A 133 -11.65 -6.60 -6.25
CA CYS A 133 -13.05 -6.96 -6.05
C CYS A 133 -14.03 -5.92 -6.62
N GLY A 134 -13.55 -4.70 -6.89
CA GLY A 134 -14.34 -3.66 -7.54
C GLY A 134 -13.46 -2.60 -8.20
N VAL A 135 -13.84 -2.19 -9.40
CA VAL A 135 -13.20 -1.09 -10.14
C VAL A 135 -14.28 -0.29 -10.84
N ALA A 136 -14.30 1.03 -10.65
CA ALA A 136 -15.23 1.88 -11.36
C ALA A 136 -14.66 3.28 -11.63
N MET A 137 -15.09 3.82 -12.77
CA MET A 137 -14.90 5.22 -13.15
C MET A 137 -16.25 5.94 -13.11
N ALA A 138 -16.25 7.18 -12.63
CA ALA A 138 -17.43 8.04 -12.60
C ALA A 138 -17.04 9.52 -12.67
N ASP A 139 -18.04 10.41 -12.66
CA ASP A 139 -17.78 11.85 -12.73
C ASP A 139 -17.33 12.42 -11.37
N SER A 140 -17.68 11.77 -10.25
CA SER A 140 -17.17 12.03 -8.91
C SER A 140 -16.54 10.80 -8.26
N LEU A 141 -15.66 10.99 -7.27
CA LEU A 141 -15.05 9.89 -6.53
C LEU A 141 -16.07 9.12 -5.69
N GLU A 142 -17.03 9.81 -5.08
CA GLU A 142 -18.10 9.20 -4.30
C GLU A 142 -18.90 8.20 -5.15
N GLU A 143 -19.27 8.57 -6.37
CA GLU A 143 -19.99 7.70 -7.29
C GLU A 143 -19.12 6.53 -7.76
N ALA A 144 -17.84 6.79 -8.05
CA ALA A 144 -16.88 5.75 -8.43
C ALA A 144 -16.72 4.72 -7.30
N TYR A 145 -16.55 5.18 -6.07
CA TYR A 145 -16.45 4.31 -4.90
C TYR A 145 -17.73 3.48 -4.70
N LYS A 146 -18.91 4.11 -4.73
CA LYS A 146 -20.20 3.40 -4.56
C LYS A 146 -20.39 2.32 -5.62
N LYS A 147 -20.02 2.60 -6.88
CA LYS A 147 -20.06 1.61 -7.98
C LYS A 147 -19.06 0.48 -7.77
N ALA A 148 -17.80 0.78 -7.40
CA ALA A 148 -16.79 -0.22 -7.14
C ALA A 148 -17.19 -1.12 -5.95
N ASN A 149 -17.70 -0.54 -4.87
CA ASN A 149 -18.18 -1.27 -3.69
C ASN A 149 -19.38 -2.17 -4.00
N LEU A 150 -20.27 -1.75 -4.91
CA LEU A 150 -21.43 -2.56 -5.32
C LEU A 150 -21.05 -3.81 -6.13
N ALA A 151 -19.87 -3.84 -6.76
CA ALA A 151 -19.44 -4.98 -7.59
C ALA A 151 -19.33 -6.28 -6.78
N ASP A 152 -18.71 -6.21 -5.59
CA ASP A 152 -18.68 -7.30 -4.61
C ASP A 152 -18.52 -6.74 -3.19
N ARG A 153 -19.66 -6.44 -2.54
CA ARG A 153 -19.71 -5.88 -1.18
C ARG A 153 -19.12 -6.82 -0.13
N ILE A 154 -19.18 -8.13 -0.35
CA ILE A 154 -18.70 -9.11 0.63
C ILE A 154 -17.17 -9.12 0.61
N ALA A 155 -16.56 -9.12 -0.58
CA ALA A 155 -15.11 -9.06 -0.69
C ALA A 155 -14.55 -7.67 -0.33
N ALA A 156 -15.28 -6.59 -0.60
CA ALA A 156 -14.88 -5.22 -0.28
C ALA A 156 -14.76 -4.96 1.24
N PHE A 157 -15.50 -5.69 2.07
CA PHE A 157 -15.41 -5.58 3.53
C PHE A 157 -14.00 -5.95 4.02
N GLY A 158 -13.30 -5.02 4.67
CA GLY A 158 -11.91 -5.12 5.09
C GLY A 158 -10.92 -5.11 3.93
N GLY A 159 -11.27 -4.44 2.83
CA GLY A 159 -10.42 -4.28 1.65
C GLY A 159 -9.48 -3.08 1.74
N CYS A 160 -8.70 -2.89 0.68
CA CYS A 160 -7.85 -1.72 0.43
C CYS A 160 -8.48 -0.90 -0.71
N VAL A 161 -8.86 0.34 -0.42
CA VAL A 161 -9.42 1.24 -1.43
C VAL A 161 -8.33 2.20 -1.91
N VAL A 162 -8.18 2.33 -3.23
CA VAL A 162 -7.23 3.25 -3.88
C VAL A 162 -7.97 4.11 -4.89
N VAL A 163 -7.75 5.44 -4.82
CA VAL A 163 -8.36 6.42 -5.73
C VAL A 163 -7.31 7.23 -6.49
N ASN A 164 -7.68 7.81 -7.64
CA ASN A 164 -6.77 8.60 -8.50
C ASN A 164 -6.86 10.12 -8.34
N ARG A 165 -7.69 10.62 -7.43
CA ARG A 165 -7.89 12.05 -7.15
C ARG A 165 -7.89 12.29 -5.65
N ALA A 166 -7.75 13.55 -5.23
CA ALA A 166 -7.84 13.93 -3.82
C ALA A 166 -9.14 13.39 -3.20
N LEU A 167 -9.06 12.79 -2.02
CA LEU A 167 -10.22 12.24 -1.32
C LEU A 167 -11.01 13.40 -0.69
N ASP A 168 -12.22 13.62 -1.20
CA ASP A 168 -13.16 14.62 -0.69
C ASP A 168 -14.01 14.06 0.48
N LEU A 169 -14.62 14.98 1.25
CA LEU A 169 -15.48 14.63 2.39
C LEU A 169 -16.64 13.70 2.03
N PRO A 170 -17.43 13.92 0.95
CA PRO A 170 -18.52 13.01 0.57
C PRO A 170 -18.04 11.58 0.29
N THR A 171 -16.87 11.44 -0.35
CA THR A 171 -16.27 10.13 -0.59
C THR A 171 -15.81 9.49 0.72
N ALA A 172 -15.16 10.26 1.61
CA ALA A 172 -14.73 9.78 2.92
C ALA A 172 -15.90 9.31 3.79
N GLU A 173 -17.00 10.07 3.82
CA GLU A 173 -18.24 9.69 4.51
C GLU A 173 -18.80 8.37 3.96
N ALA A 174 -18.90 8.23 2.63
CA ALA A 174 -19.34 6.99 2.01
C ALA A 174 -18.42 5.80 2.33
N MET A 175 -17.11 6.02 2.38
CA MET A 175 -16.13 4.99 2.76
C MET A 175 -16.25 4.59 4.23
N SER A 176 -16.59 5.53 5.11
CA SER A 176 -16.71 5.30 6.56
C SER A 176 -17.85 4.34 6.94
N GLU A 177 -18.82 4.15 6.05
CA GLU A 177 -19.91 3.17 6.23
C GLU A 177 -19.41 1.72 6.12
N ASN A 178 -18.18 1.50 5.61
CA ASN A 178 -17.56 0.19 5.49
C ASN A 178 -16.32 0.05 6.38
N PHE A 179 -16.07 -1.16 6.85
CA PHE A 179 -14.78 -1.49 7.42
C PHE A 179 -13.76 -1.61 6.28
N LEU A 180 -12.74 -0.76 6.26
CA LEU A 180 -11.63 -0.77 5.30
C LEU A 180 -10.31 -0.88 6.06
N GLU A 181 -9.40 -1.74 5.59
CA GLU A 181 -8.07 -1.90 6.21
C GLU A 181 -7.11 -0.80 5.75
N VAL A 182 -7.28 -0.33 4.51
CA VAL A 182 -6.40 0.67 3.89
C VAL A 182 -7.24 1.58 3.00
N VAL A 183 -6.99 2.88 3.08
CA VAL A 183 -7.48 3.88 2.13
C VAL A 183 -6.29 4.66 1.59
N VAL A 184 -6.18 4.77 0.27
CA VAL A 184 -5.08 5.46 -0.42
C VAL A 184 -5.64 6.47 -1.40
N ALA A 185 -5.18 7.70 -1.28
CA ALA A 185 -5.44 8.77 -2.21
C ALA A 185 -4.13 9.55 -2.45
N PRO A 186 -3.98 10.24 -3.59
CA PRO A 186 -2.87 11.16 -3.80
C PRO A 186 -2.83 12.29 -2.76
N GLU A 187 -4.01 12.77 -2.33
CA GLU A 187 -4.19 13.83 -1.34
C GLU A 187 -5.51 13.60 -0.59
N PHE A 188 -5.66 14.23 0.57
CA PHE A 188 -6.90 14.23 1.36
C PHE A 188 -7.31 15.69 1.56
N GLU A 189 -8.56 16.02 1.19
CA GLU A 189 -9.11 17.35 1.40
C GLU A 189 -9.43 17.59 2.89
N GLU A 190 -9.68 18.85 3.25
CA GLU A 190 -10.11 19.21 4.60
C GLU A 190 -11.55 18.72 4.87
N GLY A 191 -11.75 18.00 5.97
CA GLY A 191 -13.03 17.40 6.37
C GLY A 191 -12.84 16.07 7.09
#